data_AF-A0A919PBB7-F1
#
_entry.id   AF-A0A919PBB7-F1
#
_cell.length_a   1.000
_cell.length_b   1.000
_cell.length_c   1.000
_cell.angle_alpha   90.00
_cell.angle_beta   90.00
_cell.angle_gamma   90.00
#
_symmetry.space_group_name_H-M   'P 1'
#
loop_
_entity.id
_entity.type
_entity.pdbx_description
1 polymer ?
#
loop_
_entity_poly.entity_id
_entity_poly.type
_entity_poly.pdbx_seq_one_letter_code
_entity_poly.pdbx_strand_id
1 'polypeptide(L)'
;MAVVVDGATGGGMTAGRAATLLVRGPGGAVRVLGLASAAVAAVALGPVDAALLLLVLAGLVVPLTARVDPRLDAAYGIGLLASGWAGVLDLYQRISWLDIVMHLVVTGLIAAVGHLVVARLTGAVVDPVVPAPRRVQVGSVGFTWALGLALSVFWEVGEYLGNTYIDATIHVAYRDTIGDMVLGGLGSLVAGVALVRASRRRA
;
A
#
# COMPACT_ATOMS: atom_id res chain seq x y z
N MET A 1 18.08 46.12 -14.93
CA MET A 1 16.63 45.92 -14.81
C MET A 1 16.42 44.54 -14.19
N ALA A 2 16.33 44.49 -12.86
CA ALA A 2 16.18 43.25 -12.11
C ALA A 2 14.70 42.87 -12.04
N VAL A 3 14.35 41.66 -12.46
CA VAL A 3 13.02 41.09 -12.24
C VAL A 3 13.11 40.20 -11.00
N VAL A 4 12.30 40.56 -10.02
CA VAL A 4 12.14 39.98 -8.70
C VAL A 4 11.76 38.50 -8.82
N VAL A 5 12.52 37.64 -8.15
CA VAL A 5 12.14 36.25 -7.87
C VAL A 5 11.11 36.30 -6.75
N ASP A 6 9.83 36.12 -7.09
CA ASP A 6 8.78 35.99 -6.09
C ASP A 6 9.01 34.73 -5.26
N GLY A 7 9.19 34.93 -3.96
CA GLY A 7 9.45 33.88 -2.98
C GLY A 7 8.26 32.94 -2.86
N ALA A 8 8.47 31.68 -3.27
CA ALA A 8 7.62 30.58 -2.87
C ALA A 8 7.67 30.46 -1.34
N THR A 9 6.61 30.89 -0.68
CA THR A 9 6.42 30.68 0.75
C THR A 9 6.22 29.19 1.00
N GLY A 10 7.31 28.51 1.37
CA GLY A 10 7.32 27.16 1.91
C GLY A 10 6.55 27.13 3.23
N GLY A 11 5.23 27.04 3.16
CA GLY A 11 4.37 26.85 4.32
C GLY A 11 4.55 25.44 4.87
N GLY A 12 5.54 25.26 5.74
CA GLY A 12 5.76 24.02 6.47
C GLY A 12 4.49 23.57 7.20
N MET A 13 4.17 22.28 7.12
CA MET A 13 3.03 21.71 7.83
C MET A 13 3.28 21.82 9.33
N THR A 14 2.40 22.51 10.06
CA THR A 14 2.52 22.58 11.52
C THR A 14 2.29 21.20 12.14
N ALA A 15 2.97 20.89 13.25
CA ALA A 15 2.83 19.61 13.94
C ALA A 15 1.36 19.27 14.28
N GLY A 16 0.56 20.28 14.65
CA GLY A 16 -0.88 20.11 14.91
C GLY A 16 -1.71 19.76 13.67
N ARG A 17 -1.35 20.28 12.48
CA ARG A 17 -2.00 19.90 11.22
C ARG A 17 -1.62 18.48 10.79
N ALA A 18 -0.36 18.10 10.96
CA ALA A 18 0.12 16.74 10.70
C ALA A 18 -0.60 15.72 11.61
N ALA A 19 -0.66 16.00 12.92
CA ALA A 19 -1.37 15.16 13.89
C ALA A 19 -2.86 15.01 13.54
N THR A 20 -3.51 16.10 13.13
CA THR A 20 -4.93 16.05 12.73
C THR A 20 -5.15 15.16 11.49
N LEU A 21 -4.28 15.24 10.49
CA LEU A 21 -4.35 14.37 9.32
C LEU A 21 -4.12 12.90 9.69
N LEU A 22 -3.23 12.63 10.64
CA LEU A 22 -2.90 11.29 11.14
C LEU A 22 -4.03 10.58 11.90
N VAL A 23 -5.05 11.30 12.37
CA VAL A 23 -6.16 10.68 13.13
C VAL A 23 -7.54 10.91 12.53
N ARG A 24 -7.66 11.77 11.51
CA ARG A 24 -8.96 12.12 10.93
C ARG A 24 -9.51 11.04 9.99
N GLY A 25 -10.82 10.80 10.10
CA GLY A 25 -11.57 9.94 9.18
C GLY A 25 -11.32 8.45 9.40
N PRO A 26 -11.91 7.59 8.55
CA PRO A 26 -11.82 6.14 8.72
C PRO A 26 -10.38 5.62 8.65
N GLY A 27 -9.54 6.13 7.74
CA GLY A 27 -8.11 5.77 7.71
C GLY A 27 -7.33 6.22 8.95
N GLY A 28 -7.77 7.29 9.61
CA GLY A 28 -7.20 7.73 10.89
C GLY A 28 -7.44 6.73 12.01
N ALA A 29 -8.65 6.18 12.11
CA ALA A 29 -8.95 5.12 13.07
C ALA A 29 -8.07 3.88 12.82
N VAL A 30 -7.88 3.50 11.55
CA VAL A 30 -7.02 2.38 11.15
C VAL A 30 -5.56 2.64 11.54
N ARG A 31 -5.03 3.85 11.34
CA ARG A 31 -3.67 4.24 11.78
C ARG A 31 -3.49 4.14 13.30
N VAL A 32 -4.49 4.56 14.08
CA VAL A 32 -4.47 4.39 15.55
C VAL A 32 -4.46 2.91 15.93
N LEU A 33 -5.28 2.08 15.28
CA LEU A 33 -5.27 0.63 15.49
C LEU A 33 -3.94 0.00 15.10
N GLY A 34 -3.30 0.47 14.03
CA GLY A 34 -1.99 -0.01 13.62
C GLY A 34 -0.89 0.36 14.61
N LEU A 35 -0.92 1.58 15.16
CA LEU A 35 0.00 1.98 16.22
C LEU A 35 -0.19 1.12 17.47
N ALA A 36 -1.44 0.89 17.88
CA ALA A 36 -1.75 0.01 19.00
C ALA A 36 -1.29 -1.44 18.73
N SER A 37 -1.49 -1.94 17.50
CA SER A 37 -1.05 -3.28 17.09
C SER A 37 0.48 -3.42 17.18
N ALA A 38 1.24 -2.46 16.64
CA ALA A 38 2.69 -2.46 16.72
C ALA A 38 3.19 -2.36 18.17
N ALA A 39 2.54 -1.56 19.01
CA ALA A 39 2.86 -1.48 20.44
C ALA A 39 2.61 -2.81 21.17
N VAL A 40 1.47 -3.47 20.90
CA VAL A 40 1.16 -4.80 21.45
C VAL A 40 2.21 -5.81 21.01
N ALA A 41 2.56 -5.83 19.73
CA ALA A 41 3.56 -6.77 19.21
C ALA A 41 4.94 -6.56 19.86
N ALA A 42 5.37 -5.31 20.02
CA ALA A 42 6.66 -4.98 20.62
C ALA A 42 6.79 -5.39 22.10
N VAL A 43 5.67 -5.48 22.85
CA VAL A 43 5.71 -5.78 24.30
C VAL A 43 5.23 -7.18 24.64
N ALA A 44 4.44 -7.82 23.78
CA ALA A 44 3.75 -9.08 24.09
C ALA A 44 4.00 -10.20 23.08
N LEU A 45 4.58 -9.92 21.90
CA LEU A 45 4.82 -10.89 20.84
C LEU A 45 6.31 -11.00 20.48
N GLY A 46 6.63 -11.73 19.42
CA GLY A 46 8.01 -11.94 18.97
C GLY A 46 8.60 -10.75 18.21
N PRO A 47 9.93 -10.68 18.06
CA PRO A 47 10.60 -9.61 17.31
C PRO A 47 10.20 -9.59 15.82
N VAL A 48 9.89 -10.76 15.24
CA VAL A 48 9.42 -10.89 13.86
C VAL A 48 8.02 -10.27 13.72
N ASP A 49 7.10 -10.58 14.63
CA ASP A 49 5.75 -9.99 14.65
C ASP A 49 5.80 -8.47 14.83
N ALA A 50 6.67 -8.00 15.72
CA ALA A 50 6.88 -6.57 15.94
C ALA A 50 7.42 -5.89 14.68
N ALA A 51 8.41 -6.49 13.99
CA ALA A 51 8.93 -5.97 12.74
C ALA A 51 7.87 -5.91 11.63
N LEU A 52 7.05 -6.96 11.50
CA LEU A 52 5.95 -7.02 10.54
C LEU A 52 4.90 -5.92 10.82
N LEU A 53 4.46 -5.76 12.07
CA LEU A 53 3.46 -4.74 12.39
C LEU A 53 4.02 -3.31 12.35
N LEU A 54 5.32 -3.11 12.56
CA LEU A 54 6.01 -1.84 12.30
C LEU A 54 6.06 -1.53 10.79
N LEU A 55 6.32 -2.53 9.94
CA LEU A 55 6.25 -2.39 8.49
C LEU A 55 4.83 -2.02 8.04
N VAL A 56 3.80 -2.68 8.61
CA VAL A 56 2.40 -2.33 8.37
C VAL A 56 2.13 -0.88 8.78
N LEU A 57 2.55 -0.47 9.99
CA LEU A 57 2.37 0.91 10.46
C LEU A 57 3.04 1.94 9.54
N ALA A 58 4.24 1.65 9.03
CA ALA A 58 4.91 2.48 8.02
C ALA A 58 4.10 2.54 6.71
N GLY A 59 3.50 1.43 6.28
CA GLY A 59 2.56 1.39 5.16
C GLY A 59 1.34 2.29 5.37
N LEU A 60 0.74 2.27 6.56
CA LEU A 60 -0.49 3.01 6.86
C LEU A 60 -0.38 4.54 6.71
N VAL A 61 0.84 5.10 6.69
CA VAL A 61 1.04 6.55 6.46
C VAL A 61 1.27 6.90 4.99
N VAL A 62 1.53 5.91 4.11
CA VAL A 62 1.79 6.13 2.67
C VAL A 62 0.65 6.88 1.98
N PRO A 63 -0.65 6.56 2.18
CA PRO A 63 -1.75 7.26 1.49
C PRO A 63 -1.80 8.77 1.76
N LEU A 64 -1.25 9.23 2.90
CA LEU A 64 -1.21 10.64 3.27
C LEU A 64 -0.30 11.44 2.35
N THR A 65 0.81 10.84 1.90
CA THR A 65 1.80 11.50 1.02
C THR A 65 1.19 11.90 -0.31
N ALA A 66 0.28 11.07 -0.83
CA ALA A 66 -0.39 11.28 -2.11
C ALA A 66 -1.80 11.89 -1.98
N ARG A 67 -2.25 12.25 -0.77
CA ARG A 67 -3.61 12.76 -0.51
C ARG A 67 -4.69 11.86 -1.12
N VAL A 68 -4.57 10.56 -0.85
CA VAL A 68 -5.49 9.53 -1.37
C VAL A 68 -6.92 9.77 -0.88
N ASP A 69 -7.90 9.34 -1.68
CA ASP A 69 -9.32 9.39 -1.29
C ASP A 69 -9.55 8.66 0.05
N PRO A 70 -10.32 9.23 1.01
CA PRO A 70 -10.49 8.62 2.34
C PRO A 70 -11.04 7.20 2.35
N ARG A 71 -11.81 6.79 1.32
CA ARG A 71 -12.32 5.42 1.22
C ARG A 71 -11.23 4.45 0.80
N LEU A 72 -10.38 4.87 -0.14
CA LEU A 72 -9.22 4.08 -0.57
C LEU A 72 -8.15 4.01 0.53
N ASP A 73 -7.91 5.10 1.26
CA ASP A 73 -7.05 5.13 2.46
C ASP A 73 -7.52 4.09 3.49
N ALA A 74 -8.81 4.10 3.83
CA ALA A 74 -9.38 3.13 4.76
C ALA A 74 -9.31 1.68 4.25
N ALA A 75 -9.68 1.42 3.00
CA ALA A 75 -9.63 0.07 2.43
C ALA A 75 -8.19 -0.48 2.40
N TYR A 76 -7.23 0.33 1.95
CA TYR A 76 -5.81 0.02 1.96
C TYR A 76 -5.33 -0.32 3.37
N GLY A 77 -5.62 0.54 4.35
CA GLY A 77 -5.15 0.33 5.71
C GLY A 77 -5.80 -0.86 6.43
N ILE A 78 -7.09 -1.09 6.20
CA ILE A 78 -7.78 -2.29 6.71
C ILE A 78 -7.16 -3.55 6.11
N GLY A 79 -6.88 -3.55 4.80
CA GLY A 79 -6.22 -4.66 4.11
C GLY A 79 -4.85 -4.96 4.69
N LEU A 80 -4.02 -3.93 4.89
CA LEU A 80 -2.69 -4.09 5.50
C LEU A 80 -2.76 -4.63 6.93
N LEU A 81 -3.65 -4.09 7.78
CA LEU A 81 -3.76 -4.60 9.15
C LEU A 81 -4.30 -6.02 9.20
N ALA A 82 -5.31 -6.34 8.38
CA ALA A 82 -5.85 -7.69 8.31
C ALA A 82 -4.79 -8.69 7.85
N SER A 83 -3.99 -8.33 6.84
CA SER A 83 -2.90 -9.15 6.33
C SER A 83 -1.77 -9.32 7.36
N GLY A 84 -1.37 -8.23 8.03
CA GLY A 84 -0.36 -8.30 9.09
C GLY A 84 -0.78 -9.18 10.26
N TRP A 85 -2.01 -9.02 10.75
CA TRP A 85 -2.55 -9.87 11.81
C TRP A 85 -2.79 -11.32 11.38
N ALA A 86 -3.13 -11.55 10.11
CA ALA A 86 -3.21 -12.91 9.58
C ALA A 86 -1.85 -13.61 9.63
N GLY A 87 -0.75 -12.91 9.34
CA GLY A 87 0.60 -13.43 9.53
C GLY A 87 0.93 -13.70 10.99
N VAL A 88 0.74 -12.71 11.87
CA VAL A 88 1.03 -12.82 13.33
C VAL A 88 0.26 -13.96 14.01
N LEU A 89 -0.93 -14.32 13.52
CA LEU A 89 -1.77 -15.37 14.08
C LEU A 89 -1.63 -16.72 13.35
N ASP A 90 -0.69 -16.84 12.41
CA ASP A 90 -0.50 -18.00 11.53
C ASP A 90 -1.78 -18.41 10.79
N LEU A 91 -2.60 -17.45 10.38
CA LEU A 91 -3.88 -17.74 9.72
C LEU A 91 -3.70 -18.24 8.30
N TYR A 92 -2.63 -17.87 7.61
CA TYR A 92 -2.35 -18.33 6.25
C TYR A 92 -2.12 -19.85 6.21
N GLN A 93 -1.46 -20.38 7.24
CA GLN A 93 -1.20 -21.81 7.41
C GLN A 93 -2.48 -22.57 7.80
N ARG A 94 -3.42 -21.90 8.49
CA ARG A 94 -4.69 -22.50 8.95
C ARG A 94 -5.80 -22.40 7.92
N ILE A 95 -5.77 -21.39 7.07
CA ILE A 95 -6.82 -21.04 6.11
C ILE A 95 -6.16 -20.85 4.74
N SER A 96 -6.06 -21.94 3.99
CA SER A 96 -5.27 -22.02 2.75
C SER A 96 -5.68 -21.06 1.63
N TRP A 97 -6.90 -20.54 1.63
CA TRP A 97 -7.36 -19.56 0.63
C TRP A 97 -7.14 -18.11 1.07
N LEU A 98 -6.87 -17.87 2.34
CA LEU A 98 -6.78 -16.52 2.89
C LEU A 98 -5.61 -15.77 2.25
N ASP A 99 -4.49 -16.46 2.09
CA ASP A 99 -3.27 -15.94 1.51
C ASP A 99 -3.49 -15.46 0.06
N ILE A 100 -4.06 -16.34 -0.78
CA ILE A 100 -4.51 -16.04 -2.15
C ILE A 100 -5.37 -14.77 -2.20
N VAL A 101 -6.34 -14.63 -1.28
CA VAL A 101 -7.24 -13.47 -1.23
C VAL A 101 -6.48 -12.21 -0.80
N MET A 102 -5.54 -12.30 0.15
CA MET A 102 -4.73 -11.17 0.57
C MET A 102 -3.80 -10.71 -0.55
N HIS A 103 -3.10 -11.61 -1.23
CA HIS A 103 -2.28 -11.26 -2.39
C HIS A 103 -3.11 -10.63 -3.51
N LEU A 104 -4.31 -11.13 -3.79
CA LEU A 104 -5.19 -10.51 -4.77
C LEU A 104 -5.65 -9.11 -4.35
N VAL A 105 -6.14 -8.94 -3.12
CA VAL A 105 -6.82 -7.70 -2.71
C VAL A 105 -5.81 -6.66 -2.23
N VAL A 106 -4.94 -7.02 -1.29
CA VAL A 106 -4.02 -6.11 -0.62
C VAL A 106 -2.95 -5.62 -1.58
N THR A 107 -2.35 -6.49 -2.40
CA THR A 107 -1.40 -6.04 -3.43
C THR A 107 -2.05 -5.12 -4.44
N GLY A 108 -3.30 -5.38 -4.84
CA GLY A 108 -4.05 -4.47 -5.71
C GLY A 108 -4.25 -3.09 -5.09
N LEU A 109 -4.58 -3.02 -3.80
CA LEU A 109 -4.69 -1.77 -3.05
C LEU A 109 -3.33 -1.05 -2.92
N ILE A 110 -2.25 -1.79 -2.65
CA ILE A 110 -0.89 -1.25 -2.59
C ILE A 110 -0.49 -0.68 -3.95
N ALA A 111 -0.72 -1.40 -5.05
CA ALA A 111 -0.41 -0.92 -6.40
C ALA A 111 -1.22 0.33 -6.76
N ALA A 112 -2.50 0.40 -6.37
CA ALA A 112 -3.31 1.60 -6.59
C ALA A 112 -2.77 2.82 -5.84
N VAL A 113 -2.48 2.67 -4.54
CA VAL A 113 -1.89 3.74 -3.73
C VAL A 113 -0.51 4.13 -4.27
N GLY A 114 0.32 3.14 -4.61
CA GLY A 114 1.65 3.33 -5.20
C GLY A 114 1.60 4.12 -6.51
N HIS A 115 0.64 3.84 -7.39
CA HIS A 115 0.46 4.62 -8.62
C HIS A 115 0.13 6.08 -8.29
N LEU A 116 -0.80 6.33 -7.36
CA LEU A 116 -1.13 7.69 -6.94
C LEU A 116 0.09 8.41 -6.34
N VAL A 117 0.92 7.71 -5.56
CA VAL A 117 2.17 8.23 -4.99
C VAL A 117 3.13 8.65 -6.10
N VAL A 118 3.45 7.77 -7.05
CA VAL A 118 4.36 8.11 -8.15
C VAL A 118 3.80 9.26 -8.97
N ALA A 119 2.52 9.19 -9.37
CA ALA A 119 1.89 10.23 -10.19
C ALA A 119 1.94 11.60 -9.52
N ARG A 120 1.62 11.69 -8.21
CA ARG A 120 1.41 12.96 -7.51
C ARG A 120 2.68 13.54 -6.88
N LEU A 121 3.66 12.71 -6.53
CA LEU A 121 4.91 13.18 -5.94
C LEU A 121 5.99 13.45 -6.98
N THR A 122 6.04 12.68 -8.05
CA THR A 122 7.13 12.79 -9.05
C THR A 122 6.64 13.31 -10.40
N GLY A 123 5.35 13.14 -10.74
CA GLY A 123 4.82 13.46 -12.06
C GLY A 123 5.34 12.55 -13.18
N ALA A 124 6.05 11.46 -12.85
CA ALA A 124 6.64 10.56 -13.84
C ALA A 124 5.59 9.74 -14.61
N VAL A 125 4.38 9.60 -14.05
CA VAL A 125 3.23 8.97 -14.69
C VAL A 125 1.98 9.82 -14.49
N VAL A 126 0.98 9.62 -15.34
CA VAL A 126 -0.29 10.37 -15.29
C VAL A 126 -1.10 9.95 -14.07
N ASP A 127 -1.69 10.90 -13.36
CA ASP A 127 -2.66 10.60 -12.29
C ASP A 127 -3.86 9.83 -12.88
N PRO A 128 -4.06 8.56 -12.51
CA PRO A 128 -5.04 7.68 -13.13
C PRO A 128 -6.49 8.06 -12.82
N VAL A 129 -6.73 8.95 -11.84
CA VAL A 129 -8.08 9.45 -11.50
C VAL A 129 -8.44 10.76 -12.21
N VAL A 130 -7.53 11.33 -13.01
CA VAL A 130 -7.80 12.50 -13.85
C VAL A 130 -8.33 12.05 -15.22
N PRO A 131 -9.36 12.73 -15.80
CA PRO A 131 -9.84 12.42 -17.14
C PRO A 131 -8.72 12.49 -18.19
N ALA A 132 -8.62 11.45 -19.02
CA ALA A 132 -7.58 11.35 -20.05
C ALA A 132 -8.08 10.51 -21.25
N PRO A 133 -7.48 10.67 -22.45
CA PRO A 133 -7.80 9.85 -23.61
C PRO A 133 -7.61 8.34 -23.33
N ARG A 134 -8.40 7.49 -24.00
CA ARG A 134 -8.40 6.03 -23.78
C ARG A 134 -7.00 5.39 -23.79
N ARG A 135 -6.12 5.82 -24.70
CA ARG A 135 -4.73 5.31 -24.78
C ARG A 135 -3.93 5.55 -23.50
N VAL A 136 -4.13 6.71 -22.86
CA VAL A 136 -3.46 7.07 -21.60
C VAL A 136 -4.04 6.25 -20.47
N GLN A 137 -5.36 6.05 -20.43
CA GLN A 137 -6.00 5.18 -19.44
C GLN A 137 -5.48 3.74 -19.52
N VAL A 138 -5.32 3.20 -20.73
CA VAL A 138 -4.71 1.85 -20.93
C VAL A 138 -3.27 1.83 -20.40
N GLY A 139 -2.48 2.87 -20.67
CA GLY A 139 -1.14 3.02 -20.11
C GLY A 139 -1.12 3.05 -18.58
N SER A 140 -2.04 3.81 -17.96
CA SER A 140 -2.19 3.85 -16.50
C SER A 140 -2.57 2.50 -15.89
N VAL A 141 -3.45 1.73 -16.55
CA VAL A 141 -3.78 0.36 -16.13
C VAL A 141 -2.54 -0.53 -16.21
N GLY A 142 -1.81 -0.48 -17.32
CA GLY A 142 -0.58 -1.24 -17.52
C GLY A 142 0.51 -0.89 -16.50
N PHE A 143 0.67 0.39 -16.17
CA PHE A 143 1.61 0.83 -15.14
C PHE A 143 1.21 0.30 -13.75
N THR A 144 -0.07 0.39 -13.37
CA THR A 144 -0.55 -0.13 -12.08
C THR A 144 -0.29 -1.64 -11.99
N TRP A 145 -0.56 -2.37 -13.07
CA TRP A 145 -0.32 -3.80 -13.15
C TRP A 145 1.17 -4.16 -13.00
N ALA A 146 2.04 -3.50 -13.76
CA ALA A 146 3.49 -3.71 -13.69
C ALA A 146 4.06 -3.36 -12.31
N LEU A 147 3.57 -2.27 -11.70
CA LEU A 147 3.95 -1.87 -10.34
C LEU A 147 3.58 -2.94 -9.32
N GLY A 148 2.37 -3.51 -9.42
CA GLY A 148 1.92 -4.60 -8.57
C GLY A 148 2.74 -5.87 -8.69
N LEU A 149 3.09 -6.26 -9.92
CA LEU A 149 4.00 -7.39 -10.15
C LEU A 149 5.37 -7.14 -9.51
N ALA A 150 5.94 -5.94 -9.69
CA ALA A 150 7.23 -5.58 -9.08
C ALA A 150 7.16 -5.57 -7.54
N LEU A 151 6.08 -5.07 -6.96
CA LEU A 151 5.86 -5.09 -5.51
C LEU A 151 5.69 -6.51 -4.97
N SER A 152 5.04 -7.40 -5.74
CA SER A 152 4.95 -8.81 -5.39
C SER A 152 6.33 -9.44 -5.37
N VAL A 153 7.16 -9.20 -6.40
CA VAL A 153 8.57 -9.66 -6.41
C VAL A 153 9.33 -9.16 -5.18
N PHE A 154 9.18 -7.90 -4.80
CA PHE A 154 9.85 -7.37 -3.61
C PHE A 154 9.36 -8.02 -2.31
N TRP A 155 8.08 -8.37 -2.22
CA TRP A 155 7.53 -9.11 -1.09
C TRP A 155 8.15 -10.51 -0.99
N GLU A 156 8.13 -11.27 -2.08
CA GLU A 156 8.72 -12.62 -2.15
C GLU A 156 10.21 -12.64 -1.82
N VAL A 157 10.95 -11.64 -2.31
CA VAL A 157 12.37 -11.47 -1.94
C VAL A 157 12.50 -11.16 -0.45
N GLY A 158 11.60 -10.34 0.10
CA GLY A 158 11.53 -10.05 1.54
C GLY A 158 11.31 -11.31 2.38
N GLU A 159 10.37 -12.16 1.99
CA GLU A 159 10.10 -13.44 2.65
C GLU A 159 11.26 -14.41 2.53
N TYR A 160 11.85 -14.53 1.33
CA TYR A 160 13.07 -15.32 1.14
C TYR A 160 14.20 -14.87 2.07
N LEU A 161 14.46 -13.56 2.15
CA LEU A 161 15.51 -13.02 3.02
C LEU A 161 15.15 -13.21 4.51
N GLY A 162 13.89 -13.01 4.88
CA GLY A 162 13.39 -13.25 6.24
C GLY A 162 13.55 -14.70 6.64
N ASN A 163 13.11 -15.64 5.81
CA ASN A 163 13.28 -17.07 6.03
C ASN A 163 14.75 -17.47 6.16
N THR A 164 15.59 -16.98 5.25
CA THR A 164 17.01 -17.38 5.17
C THR A 164 17.84 -16.85 6.33
N TYR A 165 17.58 -15.61 6.77
CA TYR A 165 18.49 -14.88 7.67
C TYR A 165 17.88 -14.50 9.02
N ILE A 166 16.56 -14.59 9.20
CA ILE A 166 15.87 -14.10 10.41
C ILE A 166 15.12 -15.23 11.11
N ASP A 167 14.15 -15.84 10.44
CA ASP A 167 13.28 -16.87 11.02
C ASP A 167 12.83 -17.89 9.96
N ALA A 168 13.30 -19.13 10.10
CA ALA A 168 13.02 -20.21 9.17
C ALA A 168 11.54 -20.66 9.15
N THR A 169 10.69 -20.13 10.05
CA THR A 169 9.24 -20.37 10.04
C THR A 169 8.50 -19.52 9.00
N ILE A 170 9.10 -18.43 8.51
CA ILE A 170 8.54 -17.62 7.41
C ILE A 170 8.36 -18.51 6.19
N HIS A 171 7.15 -18.60 5.65
CA HIS A 171 6.87 -19.55 4.57
C HIS A 171 7.52 -19.10 3.26
N VAL A 172 8.18 -20.04 2.57
CA VAL A 172 8.73 -19.84 1.23
C VAL A 172 8.58 -21.14 0.47
N ALA A 173 7.86 -21.12 -0.65
CA ALA A 173 7.75 -22.25 -1.54
C ALA A 173 7.57 -21.78 -2.99
N TYR A 174 8.16 -22.50 -3.96
CA TYR A 174 8.10 -22.10 -5.36
C TYR A 174 6.68 -21.86 -5.90
N ARG A 175 5.74 -22.72 -5.53
CA ARG A 175 4.35 -22.62 -6.00
C ARG A 175 3.62 -21.44 -5.35
N ASP A 176 3.93 -21.17 -4.10
CA ASP A 176 3.38 -20.08 -3.29
C ASP A 176 3.82 -18.76 -3.93
N THR A 177 5.13 -18.54 -3.99
CA THR A 177 5.79 -17.40 -4.62
C THR A 177 5.29 -17.08 -6.03
N ILE A 178 5.18 -18.09 -6.90
CA ILE A 178 4.64 -17.87 -8.26
C ILE A 178 3.15 -17.53 -8.21
N GLY A 179 2.38 -18.19 -7.34
CA GLY A 179 0.97 -17.90 -7.11
C GLY A 179 0.76 -16.45 -6.67
N ASP A 180 1.50 -16.02 -5.67
CA ASP A 180 1.36 -14.71 -5.04
C ASP A 180 1.71 -13.56 -5.97
N MET A 181 2.75 -13.74 -6.79
CA MET A 181 3.04 -12.81 -7.88
C MET A 181 1.91 -12.75 -8.93
N VAL A 182 1.34 -13.90 -9.30
CA VAL A 182 0.23 -13.94 -10.26
C VAL A 182 -1.02 -13.26 -9.69
N LEU A 183 -1.40 -13.59 -8.45
CA LEU A 183 -2.57 -13.03 -7.78
C LEU A 183 -2.38 -11.54 -7.49
N GLY A 184 -1.20 -11.14 -7.04
CA GLY A 184 -0.82 -9.75 -6.86
C GLY A 184 -0.87 -8.95 -8.16
N GLY A 185 -0.42 -9.54 -9.26
CA GLY A 185 -0.57 -9.00 -10.61
C GLY A 185 -2.05 -8.82 -10.99
N LEU A 186 -2.88 -9.86 -10.88
CA LEU A 186 -4.31 -9.78 -11.22
C LEU A 186 -5.05 -8.73 -10.39
N GLY A 187 -4.76 -8.68 -9.08
CA GLY A 187 -5.28 -7.66 -8.17
C GLY A 187 -4.95 -6.24 -8.62
N SER A 188 -3.71 -6.03 -9.01
CA SER A 188 -3.19 -4.75 -9.45
C SER A 188 -3.74 -4.32 -10.82
N LEU A 189 -4.00 -5.28 -11.71
CA LEU A 189 -4.72 -5.05 -12.96
C LEU A 189 -6.15 -4.57 -12.69
N VAL A 190 -6.88 -5.26 -11.81
CA VAL A 190 -8.24 -4.86 -11.41
C VAL A 190 -8.24 -3.48 -10.77
N ALA A 191 -7.28 -3.20 -9.89
CA ALA A 191 -7.13 -1.91 -9.23
C ALA A 191 -6.84 -0.77 -10.21
N GLY A 192 -5.97 -0.99 -11.19
CA GLY A 192 -5.71 -0.05 -12.28
C GLY A 192 -6.97 0.29 -13.07
N VAL A 193 -7.78 -0.72 -13.41
CA VAL A 193 -9.08 -0.55 -14.08
C VAL A 193 -10.06 0.26 -13.20
N ALA A 194 -10.08 0.00 -11.90
CA ALA A 194 -10.94 0.73 -10.95
C ALA A 194 -10.56 2.21 -10.86
N LEU A 195 -9.26 2.54 -10.82
CA LEU A 195 -8.77 3.92 -10.79
C LEU A 195 -9.21 4.71 -12.02
N VAL A 196 -9.01 4.17 -13.23
CA VAL A 196 -9.41 4.85 -14.48
C VAL A 196 -10.92 4.91 -14.67
N ARG A 197 -11.69 4.00 -14.04
CA ARG A 197 -13.16 4.11 -14.01
C ARG A 197 -13.62 5.22 -13.06
N ALA A 198 -12.90 5.46 -11.97
CA ALA A 198 -13.20 6.54 -11.04
C ALA A 198 -13.03 7.92 -11.69
N SER A 199 -12.08 8.09 -12.62
CA SER A 199 -11.91 9.34 -13.37
C SER A 199 -13.13 9.68 -14.23
N ARG A 200 -13.73 8.67 -14.89
CA ARG A 200 -14.91 8.85 -15.75
C ARG A 200 -16.17 9.27 -15.00
N ARG A 201 -16.28 8.94 -13.71
CA ARG A 201 -17.40 9.37 -12.87
C ARG A 201 -17.28 10.84 -12.43
N ARG A 202 -16.11 11.44 -12.63
CA ARG A 202 -15.80 12.82 -12.25
C ARG A 202 -15.73 13.78 -13.45
N ALA A 203 -15.86 13.25 -14.67
CA ALA A 203 -15.93 14.01 -15.92
C ALA A 203 -17.40 14.27 -16.28
#